data_AF-A0A941A9D3-F1
#
_entry.id   AF-A0A941A9D3-F1
#
_cell.length_a   1.000
_cell.length_b   1.000
_cell.length_c   1.000
_cell.angle_alpha   90.00
_cell.angle_beta   90.00
_cell.angle_gamma   90.00
#
_symmetry.space_group_name_H-M   'P 1'
#
loop_
_entity.id
_entity.type
_entity.pdbx_description
1 polymer ?
#
loop_
_entity_poly.entity_id
_entity_poly.type
_entity_poly.pdbx_seq_one_letter_code
_entity_poly.pdbx_strand_id
1 'polypeptide(L)' 'IELARRVGDTRPGTPVLFMSGYAEDAVGQLGDMDKGWHFLQKPISPTILSRKLREIFPGQEAATQV' A
#
# COMPACT_ATOMS: atom_id res chain seq x y z
N ILE A 1 -4.50 -5.28 -9.70
CA ILE A 1 -3.05 -5.43 -10.01
C ILE A 1 -2.67 -4.61 -11.25
N GLU A 2 -3.45 -4.63 -12.33
CA GLU A 2 -3.13 -3.89 -13.57
C GLU A 2 -2.87 -2.38 -13.38
N LEU A 3 -3.67 -1.68 -12.57
CA LEU A 3 -3.41 -0.26 -12.25
C LEU A 3 -2.07 -0.06 -11.53
N ALA A 4 -1.80 -0.89 -10.51
CA ALA A 4 -0.55 -0.83 -9.76
C ALA A 4 0.66 -1.07 -10.66
N ARG A 5 0.55 -2.00 -11.63
CA ARG A 5 1.59 -2.25 -12.62
C ARG A 5 1.85 -1.02 -13.50
N ARG A 6 0.80 -0.43 -14.07
CA ARG A 6 0.90 0.80 -14.89
C ARG A 6 1.49 1.97 -14.10
N VAL A 7 1.13 2.10 -12.82
CA VAL A 7 1.70 3.12 -11.94
C VAL A 7 3.18 2.85 -11.69
N GLY A 8 3.58 1.60 -11.45
CA GLY A 8 4.99 1.21 -11.31
C GLY A 8 5.81 1.48 -12.57
N ASP A 9 5.23 1.21 -13.75
CA ASP A 9 5.89 1.43 -15.05
C ASP A 9 6.06 2.93 -15.35
N THR A 10 5.12 3.77 -14.92
CA THR A 10 5.14 5.23 -15.18
C THR A 10 5.81 6.05 -14.08
N ARG A 11 5.81 5.54 -12.84
CA ARG A 11 6.38 6.20 -11.65
C ARG A 11 7.04 5.15 -10.75
N PRO A 12 8.27 4.72 -11.10
CA PRO A 12 9.04 3.79 -10.30
C PRO A 12 9.19 4.27 -8.85
N GLY A 13 9.07 3.36 -7.88
CA GLY A 13 9.17 3.67 -6.45
C GLY A 13 7.91 4.22 -5.81
N THR A 14 6.79 4.38 -6.56
CA THR A 14 5.50 4.74 -5.96
C THR A 14 4.97 3.59 -5.09
N PRO A 15 4.79 3.78 -3.77
CA PRO A 15 4.28 2.71 -2.92
C PRO A 15 2.80 2.41 -3.21
N VAL A 16 2.43 1.13 -3.20
CA VAL A 16 1.06 0.69 -3.49
C VAL A 16 0.48 -0.03 -2.27
N LEU A 17 -0.66 0.47 -1.79
CA LEU A 17 -1.45 -0.15 -0.72
C LEU A 17 -2.73 -0.74 -1.31
N PHE A 18 -2.84 -2.07 -1.30
CA PHE A 18 -4.04 -2.81 -1.66
C PHE A 18 -4.99 -2.90 -0.46
N MET A 19 -6.29 -2.77 -0.72
CA MET A 19 -7.33 -2.86 0.30
C MET A 19 -8.36 -3.91 -0.11
N SER A 20 -8.33 -5.13 0.46
CA SER A 20 -9.33 -6.17 0.14
C SER A 20 -10.01 -6.74 1.38
N GLY A 21 -11.22 -7.26 1.17
CA GLY A 21 -11.98 -8.10 2.12
C GLY A 21 -11.92 -9.59 1.79
N TYR A 22 -11.05 -10.00 0.87
CA TYR A 22 -10.83 -11.38 0.43
C TYR A 22 -9.32 -11.55 0.22
N ALA A 23 -8.58 -11.52 1.33
CA ALA A 23 -7.14 -11.39 1.35
C ALA A 23 -6.39 -12.66 0.93
N GLU A 24 -7.07 -13.81 0.91
CA GLU A 24 -6.39 -15.10 0.72
C GLU A 24 -6.12 -15.38 -0.77
N ASP A 25 -7.08 -15.12 -1.66
CA ASP A 25 -6.94 -15.45 -3.08
C ASP A 25 -6.08 -14.43 -3.88
N ALA A 26 -6.03 -13.18 -3.43
CA ALA A 26 -5.32 -12.12 -4.16
C ALA A 26 -3.80 -12.15 -3.93
N VAL A 27 -3.35 -12.58 -2.74
CA VAL A 27 -1.92 -12.63 -2.38
C VAL A 27 -1.17 -13.65 -3.24
N GLY A 28 -1.82 -14.74 -3.65
CA GLY A 28 -1.23 -15.72 -4.57
C GLY A 28 -1.04 -15.22 -6.01
N GLN A 29 -1.89 -14.30 -6.49
CA GLN A 29 -1.74 -13.67 -7.82
C GLN A 29 -0.77 -12.49 -7.80
N LEU A 30 -0.55 -11.92 -6.62
CA LEU A 30 0.40 -10.86 -6.36
C LEU A 30 1.82 -11.46 -6.22
N GLY A 31 2.33 -12.07 -7.29
CA GLY A 31 3.68 -12.64 -7.33
C GLY A 31 4.76 -11.66 -6.87
N ASP A 32 5.72 -12.20 -6.11
CA ASP A 32 6.82 -11.55 -5.38
C ASP A 32 6.45 -10.24 -4.68
N MET A 33 6.17 -10.39 -3.39
CA MET A 33 6.04 -9.31 -2.40
C MET A 33 7.28 -8.40 -2.30
N ASP A 34 8.38 -8.74 -2.97
CA ASP A 34 9.62 -7.96 -3.07
C ASP A 34 9.47 -6.60 -3.79
N LYS A 35 8.30 -6.30 -4.39
CA LYS A 35 8.04 -5.02 -5.07
C LYS A 35 7.45 -3.91 -4.17
N GLY A 36 7.46 -4.05 -2.85
CA GLY A 36 6.94 -3.02 -1.94
C GLY A 36 5.42 -2.91 -1.99
N TRP A 37 4.74 -4.05 -2.13
CA TRP A 37 3.27 -4.10 -2.10
C TRP A 37 2.78 -4.24 -0.67
N HIS A 38 1.88 -3.36 -0.28
CA HIS A 38 1.30 -3.35 1.06
C HIS A 38 -0.16 -3.76 0.99
N PHE A 39 -0.63 -4.41 2.06
CA PHE A 39 -2.01 -4.85 2.16
C PHE A 39 -2.68 -4.29 3.42
N LEU A 40 -3.97 -3.99 3.29
CA LEU A 40 -4.84 -3.57 4.37
C LEU A 40 -6.17 -4.34 4.29
N GLN A 41 -6.41 -5.17 5.30
CA GLN A 41 -7.64 -5.93 5.42
C GLN A 41 -8.81 -5.00 5.77
N LYS A 42 -9.95 -5.20 5.12
CA LYS A 42 -11.22 -4.57 5.50
C LYS A 42 -11.87 -5.33 6.67
N PRO A 43 -12.57 -4.66 7.60
CA PRO A 43 -12.91 -3.23 7.59
C PRO A 43 -11.73 -2.32 8.00
N ILE A 44 -11.71 -1.11 7.44
CA ILE A 44 -10.63 -0.14 7.66
C ILE A 44 -11.10 0.92 8.65
N SER A 45 -10.26 1.25 9.63
CA SER A 45 -10.42 2.43 10.47
C SER A 45 -9.32 3.47 10.19
N PRO A 46 -9.55 4.76 10.48
CA PRO A 46 -8.55 5.82 10.30
C PRO A 46 -7.22 5.52 11.01
N THR A 47 -7.29 4.92 12.20
CA THR A 47 -6.09 4.55 12.99
C THR A 47 -5.29 3.46 12.30
N ILE A 48 -5.95 2.42 11.78
CA ILE A 48 -5.28 1.31 11.09
C ILE A 48 -4.65 1.81 9.78
N LEU A 49 -5.37 2.64 9.03
CA LEU A 49 -4.84 3.26 7.81
C LEU A 49 -3.63 4.15 8.12
N SER A 50 -3.73 5.04 9.12
CA SER A 50 -2.65 5.96 9.50
C SER A 50 -1.38 5.21 9.91
N ARG A 51 -1.52 4.13 10.69
CA ARG A 51 -0.39 3.28 11.06
C ARG A 51 0.23 2.65 9.81
N LYS A 52 -0.58 2.11 8.90
CA LYS A 52 -0.08 1.48 7.69
C LYS A 52 0.65 2.47 6.79
N LEU A 53 0.14 3.70 6.66
CA LEU A 53 0.82 4.74 5.89
C LEU A 53 2.17 5.12 6.49
N ARG A 54 2.31 5.18 7.82
CA ARG A 54 3.61 5.42 8.47
C ARG A 54 4.61 4.28 8.24
N GLU A 55 4.14 3.04 8.18
CA GLU A 55 4.98 1.89 7.82
C GLU A 55 5.48 1.98 6.38
N ILE A 56 4.69 2.55 5.47
CA ILE A 56 5.01 2.70 4.04
C ILE A 56 5.93 3.91 3.80
N PHE A 57 5.74 4.99 4.55
CA PHE A 57 6.48 6.24 4.44
C PHE A 57 7.27 6.55 5.73
N PRO A 58 8.26 5.73 6.10
CA PRO A 58 9.08 6.01 7.28
C PRO A 58 9.88 7.30 7.04
N GLY A 59 9.58 8.37 7.79
CA GLY A 59 10.32 9.65 7.73
C GLY A 59 9.59 10.83 7.07
N GLN A 60 8.31 10.72 6.72
CA GLN A 60 7.48 11.89 6.41
C GLN A 60 6.90 12.47 7.71
N GLU A 61 7.76 13.03 8.57
CA GLU A 61 7.29 13.86 9.68
C GLU A 61 6.67 15.14 9.12
N ALA A 62 5.38 15.30 9.39
CA ALA A 62 4.55 16.49 9.25
C ALA A 62 5.18 17.69 8.51
N ALA A 63 5.09 17.69 7.18
CA ALA A 63 4.96 18.95 6.43
C ALA A 63 3.54 19.52 6.62
N THR A 64 3.19 19.80 7.88
CA THR A 64 2.12 20.72 8.26
C THR A 64 2.74 21.65 9.29
N GLN A 65 3.59 22.56 8.81
CA GLN A 65 3.83 23.81 9.53
C GLN A 65 2.63 24.72 9.23
N VAL A 66 1.85 25.00 10.26
CA VAL A 66 1.07 26.24 10.43
C VAL A 66 1.73 27.04 11.53
#